data_AF-A0A2V8LYQ1-F1
#
_entry.id   AF-A0A2V8LYQ1-F1
#
_cell.length_a   1.000
_cell.length_b   1.000
_cell.length_c   1.000
_cell.angle_alpha   90.00
_cell.angle_beta   90.00
_cell.angle_gamma   90.00
#
_symmetry.space_group_name_H-M   'P 1'
#
loop_
_entity.id
_entity.type
_entity.pdbx_description
1 polymer ?
#
loop_
_entity_poly.entity_id
_entity_poly.type
_entity_poly.pdbx_seq_one_letter_code
_entity_poly.pdbx_strand_id
1 'polypeptide(L)'
;MHKTVEIHIKRRPSPDAPQHWEEFEISYRPNLNVISCLMEIRKNPVTKSGKQTTPPSWDMNSLEQVCGICTMVINGRVRQS
;
A
#
# COMPACT_ATOMS: atom_id res chain seq x y z
N MET A 1 -15.01 9.86 -16.70
CA MET A 1 -14.35 10.13 -15.41
C MET A 1 -13.66 8.85 -14.96
N HIS A 2 -12.33 8.81 -14.98
CA HIS A 2 -11.59 7.70 -14.38
C HIS A 2 -11.69 7.84 -12.87
N LYS A 3 -12.25 6.84 -12.19
CA LYS A 3 -12.21 6.80 -10.73
C LYS A 3 -10.80 6.38 -10.31
N THR A 4 -10.25 7.04 -9.31
CA THR A 4 -8.95 6.70 -8.73
C THR A 4 -9.12 6.41 -7.25
N VAL A 5 -8.20 5.61 -6.70
CA VAL A 5 -8.08 5.30 -5.28
C VAL A 5 -6.78 5.93 -4.81
N GLU A 6 -6.89 6.81 -3.83
CA GLU A 6 -5.75 7.40 -3.16
C GLU A 6 -5.35 6.57 -1.94
N ILE A 7 -4.05 6.31 -1.81
CA ILE A 7 -3.50 5.45 -0.77
C ILE A 7 -2.34 6.17 -0.11
N HIS A 8 -2.42 6.32 1.20
CA HIS A 8 -1.36 6.86 2.02
C HIS A 8 -0.69 5.72 2.78
N ILE A 9 0.60 5.52 2.51
CA ILE A 9 1.40 4.49 3.18
C ILE A 9 2.36 5.20 4.13
N LYS A 10 2.32 4.81 5.41
CA LYS A 10 3.30 5.28 6.39
C LYS A 10 4.59 4.49 6.21
N ARG A 11 5.65 5.17 5.83
CA ARG A 11 6.94 4.60 5.45
C ARG A 11 7.98 4.89 6.52
N ARG A 12 8.91 3.96 6.65
CA ARG A 12 10.07 4.09 7.53
C ARG A 12 11.25 3.32 6.91
N PRO A 13 12.36 3.97 6.56
CA PRO A 13 13.46 3.29 5.88
C PRO A 13 14.32 2.44 6.82
N SER A 14 14.39 2.77 8.11
CA SER A 14 15.11 1.99 9.14
C SER A 14 14.47 2.15 10.52
N PRO A 15 14.76 1.27 11.50
CA PRO A 15 14.24 1.36 12.87
C PRO A 15 14.61 2.63 13.65
N ASP A 16 15.51 3.48 13.14
CA ASP A 16 15.92 4.74 13.77
C ASP A 16 15.49 5.97 12.93
N ALA A 17 15.06 5.77 11.70
CA ALA A 17 14.64 6.85 10.82
C ALA A 17 13.25 7.42 11.20
N PRO A 18 12.98 8.70 10.88
CA PRO A 18 11.65 9.27 11.02
C PRO A 18 10.64 8.54 10.12
N GLN A 19 9.39 8.51 10.56
CA GLN A 19 8.28 8.02 9.75
C GLN A 19 7.76 9.16 8.86
N HIS A 20 7.49 8.86 7.61
CA HIS A 20 6.89 9.81 6.66
C HIS A 20 5.73 9.17 5.92
N TRP A 21 4.86 9.99 5.34
CA TRP A 21 3.75 9.52 4.51
C TRP A 21 4.17 9.58 3.04
N GLU A 22 3.93 8.49 2.32
CA GLU A 22 3.99 8.46 0.85
C GLU A 22 2.58 8.28 0.30
N GLU A 23 2.23 9.12 -0.66
CA GLU A 23 0.91 9.13 -1.29
C GLU A 23 1.00 8.49 -2.67
N PHE A 24 0.04 7.65 -2.99
CA PHE A 24 -0.07 6.93 -4.26
C PHE A 24 -1.47 7.10 -4.83
N GLU A 25 -1.56 7.17 -6.15
CA GLU A 25 -2.83 7.23 -6.87
C GLU A 25 -2.93 6.04 -7.82
N ILE A 26 -3.98 5.23 -7.65
CA ILE A 26 -4.20 4.02 -8.44
C ILE A 26 -5.51 4.14 -9.19
N SER A 27 -5.51 3.81 -10.48
CA SER A 27 -6.73 3.71 -11.28
C SER A 27 -7.67 2.64 -10.69
N TYR A 28 -8.88 3.05 -10.34
CA TYR A 28 -9.88 2.14 -9.78
C TYR A 28 -10.30 1.10 -10.82
N ARG A 29 -10.36 -0.15 -10.40
CA ARG A 29 -10.99 -1.26 -11.14
C ARG A 29 -11.93 -2.03 -10.21
N PRO A 30 -12.97 -2.70 -10.74
CA PRO A 30 -13.83 -3.55 -9.92
C PRO A 30 -13.02 -4.59 -9.13
N ASN A 31 -13.46 -4.89 -7.90
CA ASN A 31 -12.85 -5.86 -6.99
C ASN A 31 -11.39 -5.54 -6.57
N LEU A 32 -11.03 -4.26 -6.54
CA LEU A 32 -9.75 -3.82 -5.98
C LEU A 32 -9.74 -4.00 -4.46
N ASN A 33 -8.78 -4.75 -3.94
CA ASN A 33 -8.47 -4.86 -2.50
C ASN A 33 -7.11 -4.21 -2.19
N VAL A 34 -6.75 -4.09 -0.91
CA VAL A 34 -5.51 -3.41 -0.50
C VAL A 34 -4.28 -4.17 -0.99
N ILE A 35 -4.30 -5.51 -1.03
CA ILE A 35 -3.24 -6.30 -1.68
C ILE A 35 -3.04 -5.90 -3.14
N SER A 36 -4.12 -5.82 -3.92
CA SER A 36 -4.06 -5.44 -5.34
C SER A 36 -3.44 -4.07 -5.51
N CYS A 37 -3.78 -3.14 -4.63
CA CYS A 37 -3.19 -1.81 -4.61
C CYS A 37 -1.69 -1.83 -4.31
N LEU A 38 -1.28 -2.54 -3.25
CA LEU A 38 0.13 -2.64 -2.84
C LEU A 38 0.97 -3.32 -3.94
N MET A 39 0.42 -4.32 -4.61
CA MET A 39 1.06 -4.99 -5.75
C MET A 39 1.18 -4.07 -6.97
N GLU A 40 0.19 -3.22 -7.23
CA GLU A 40 0.25 -2.25 -8.33
C GLU A 40 1.33 -1.19 -8.07
N ILE A 41 1.40 -0.66 -6.84
CA ILE A 41 2.48 0.24 -6.40
C ILE A 41 3.84 -0.47 -6.51
N ARG A 42 3.93 -1.75 -6.18
CA ARG A 42 5.18 -2.52 -6.29
C ARG A 42 5.66 -2.66 -7.74
N LYS A 43 4.76 -2.79 -8.72
CA LYS A 43 5.12 -2.87 -10.15
C LYS A 43 5.67 -1.56 -10.69
N ASN A 44 5.11 -0.44 -10.24
CA ASN A 44 5.54 0.89 -10.64
C ASN A 44 5.57 1.82 -9.41
N PRO A 45 6.68 1.81 -8.63
CA PRO A 45 6.75 2.53 -7.36
C PRO A 45 6.96 4.03 -7.61
N VAL A 46 5.90 4.70 -8.00
CA VAL A 46 5.86 6.14 -8.26
C VAL A 46 4.79 6.76 -7.39
N THR A 47 5.16 7.76 -6.60
CA THR A 47 4.23 8.52 -5.76
C THR A 47 3.30 9.38 -6.61
N LYS A 48 2.21 9.87 -6.02
CA LYS A 48 1.29 10.84 -6.65
C LYS A 48 2.00 12.09 -7.18
N SER A 49 3.11 12.48 -6.56
CA SER A 49 3.96 13.60 -7.00
C SER A 49 4.86 13.30 -8.22
N GLY A 50 4.83 12.07 -8.75
CA GLY A 50 5.71 11.63 -9.84
C GLY A 50 7.11 11.20 -9.40
N LYS A 51 7.43 11.27 -8.10
CA LYS A 51 8.72 10.82 -7.57
C LYS A 51 8.79 9.29 -7.51
N GLN A 52 9.83 8.71 -8.11
CA GLN A 52 10.17 7.30 -7.93
C GLN A 52 10.54 7.02 -6.46
N THR A 53 9.97 5.96 -5.91
CA THR A 53 10.21 5.49 -4.55
C THR A 53 10.61 4.02 -4.58
N THR A 54 10.95 3.47 -3.42
CA THR A 54 11.16 2.03 -3.29
C THR A 54 9.82 1.30 -3.20
N PRO A 55 9.75 0.02 -3.63
CA PRO A 55 8.55 -0.76 -3.43
C PRO A 55 8.12 -0.82 -1.95
N PRO A 56 6.81 -0.84 -1.66
CA PRO A 56 6.34 -1.03 -0.30
C PRO A 56 6.80 -2.39 0.22
N SER A 57 7.27 -2.42 1.47
CA SER A 57 7.58 -3.64 2.19
C SER A 57 6.46 -3.88 3.19
N TRP A 58 5.84 -5.05 3.14
CA TRP A 58 4.81 -5.50 4.07
C TRP A 58 4.90 -7.01 4.24
N ASP A 59 4.46 -7.51 5.40
CA ASP A 59 4.44 -8.94 5.67
C ASP A 59 3.31 -9.61 4.88
N MET A 60 3.68 -10.61 4.07
CA MET A 60 2.75 -11.30 3.18
C MET A 60 3.11 -12.78 3.03
N ASN A 61 2.08 -13.62 2.89
CA ASN A 61 2.24 -15.06 2.62
C ASN A 61 1.12 -15.53 1.68
N SER A 62 -0.05 -15.88 2.23
CA SER A 62 -1.13 -16.49 1.43
C SER A 62 -1.86 -15.54 0.48
N LEU A 63 -1.82 -14.22 0.72
CA LEU A 63 -2.53 -13.19 -0.08
C LEU A 63 -4.06 -13.36 -0.21
N GLU A 64 -4.64 -14.34 0.49
CA GLU A 64 -6.07 -14.64 0.52
C GLU A 64 -6.74 -14.20 1.82
N GLN A 65 -6.02 -13.49 2.68
CA GLN A 65 -6.46 -13.08 4.03
C GLN A 65 -6.74 -14.25 4.99
N VAL A 66 -6.18 -15.44 4.73
CA VAL A 66 -6.42 -16.63 5.58
C VAL A 66 -5.40 -16.76 6.73
N CYS A 67 -4.12 -16.49 6.47
CA CYS A 67 -3.03 -16.77 7.42
C CYS A 67 -2.76 -15.67 8.47
N GLY A 68 -3.44 -14.52 8.40
CA GLY A 68 -3.25 -13.42 9.36
C GLY A 68 -1.98 -12.59 9.20
N ILE A 69 -1.00 -13.00 8.38
CA ILE A 69 0.31 -12.32 8.30
C ILE A 69 0.23 -10.90 7.72
N CYS A 70 -0.75 -10.64 6.87
CA CYS A 70 -0.97 -9.33 6.24
C CYS A 70 -1.84 -8.39 7.08
N THR A 71 -1.93 -8.64 8.39
CA THR A 71 -2.67 -7.79 9.32
C THR A 71 -1.95 -6.46 9.50
N MET A 72 -2.66 -5.36 9.27
CA MET A 72 -2.14 -4.00 9.35
C MET A 72 -3.25 -3.04 9.78
N VAL A 73 -2.85 -1.81 10.14
CA VAL A 73 -3.82 -0.75 10.47
C VAL A 73 -4.25 -0.04 9.19
N ILE A 74 -5.51 -0.20 8.80
CA ILE A 74 -6.12 0.43 7.63
C ILE A 74 -7.21 1.38 8.13
N ASN A 75 -7.06 2.68 7.84
CA ASN A 75 -7.98 3.75 8.27
C ASN A 75 -8.29 3.69 9.79
N GLY A 76 -7.24 3.49 10.60
CA GLY A 76 -7.33 3.46 12.06
C GLY A 76 -7.90 2.16 12.66
N ARG A 77 -8.22 1.16 11.84
CA ARG A 77 -8.72 -0.14 12.30
C ARG A 77 -7.78 -1.27 11.87
N VAL A 78 -7.55 -2.22 12.76
CA VAL A 78 -6.81 -3.44 12.44
C VAL A 78 -7.61 -4.26 11.43
N ARG A 79 -7.02 -4.54 10.26
CA ARG A 79 -7.63 -5.27 9.15
C ARG A 79 -6.57 -6.06 8.41
N GLN A 80 -6.98 -7.04 7.61
CA GLN A 80 -6.10 -7.70 6.66
C GLN A 80 -6.15 -6.94 5.32
N SER A 81 -4.98 -6.82 4.67
CA SER A 81 -4.86 -6.18 3.35
C SER A 81 -5.59 -6.93 2.25
#